data_AF-A0A7V5C7F8-F1
#
_entry.id   AF-A0A7V5C7F8-F1
#
_cell.length_a   1.000
_cell.length_b   1.000
_cell.length_c   1.000
_cell.angle_alpha   90.00
_cell.angle_beta   90.00
_cell.angle_gamma   90.00
#
_symmetry.space_group_name_H-M   'P 1'
#
loop_
_entity.id
_entity.type
_entity.pdbx_description
1 polymer ?
#
loop_
_entity_poly.entity_id
_entity_poly.type
_entity_poly.pdbx_seq_one_letter_code
_entity_poly.pdbx_strand_id
1 'polypeptide(L)'
;MGTVKKRSGDVDLSAAGFLLSMGYDIPKLEIYYNMPLDFEFLAELCLAPSPLCFGDSDGYVELKTGLGLHVLGEKKGTLIVGYRTMETRFDETFNNWKMSDSAVFFGYRFTF
;
A
#
# COMPACT_ATOMS: atom_id res chain seq x y z
N MET A 1 0.09 11.96 -6.36
CA MET A 1 -1.02 12.48 -7.20
C MET A 1 -1.65 11.31 -7.92
N GLY A 2 -2.83 10.87 -7.49
CA GLY A 2 -3.61 9.86 -8.20
C GLY A 2 -4.85 10.53 -8.77
N THR A 3 -4.93 10.65 -10.09
CA THR A 3 -6.07 11.28 -10.78
C THR A 3 -7.11 10.20 -11.06
N VAL A 4 -8.26 10.22 -10.38
CA VAL A 4 -9.35 9.27 -10.59
C VAL A 4 -10.43 9.95 -11.44
N LYS A 5 -10.55 9.54 -12.71
CA LYS A 5 -11.56 10.09 -13.63
C LYS A 5 -12.93 9.46 -13.40
N LYS A 6 -13.92 10.25 -12.99
CA LYS A 6 -15.36 9.95 -13.23
C LYS A 6 -15.86 10.86 -14.35
N ARG A 7 -16.78 10.33 -15.16
CA ARG A 7 -17.30 10.87 -16.44
C ARG A 7 -18.13 12.17 -16.32
N SER A 8 -17.98 12.95 -15.25
CA SER A 8 -18.43 14.36 -15.16
C SER A 8 -17.95 14.93 -13.82
N GLY A 9 -16.79 15.58 -13.82
CA GLY A 9 -16.21 16.24 -12.64
C GLY A 9 -14.86 15.64 -12.23
N ASP A 10 -13.79 16.42 -12.36
CA ASP A 10 -12.49 16.12 -11.77
C ASP A 10 -12.59 16.32 -10.26
N VAL A 11 -12.54 15.23 -9.50
CA VAL A 11 -12.49 15.27 -8.03
C VAL A 11 -11.05 15.02 -7.61
N ASP A 12 -10.39 16.08 -7.13
CA ASP A 12 -9.02 16.00 -6.62
C ASP A 12 -9.02 15.36 -5.24
N LEU A 13 -8.47 14.14 -5.15
CA LEU A 13 -8.35 13.42 -3.90
C LEU A 13 -6.98 13.68 -3.29
N SER A 14 -6.97 14.47 -2.22
CA SER A 14 -5.76 14.75 -1.44
C SER A 14 -6.10 14.54 0.03
N ALA A 15 -5.29 13.73 0.72
CA ALA A 15 -5.50 13.45 2.13
C ALA A 15 -4.14 13.36 2.83
N ALA A 16 -4.05 13.98 3.99
CA ALA A 16 -3.01 13.71 4.95
C ALA A 16 -3.49 12.53 5.82
N GLY A 17 -2.63 11.53 6.03
CA GLY A 17 -3.01 10.34 6.76
C GLY A 17 -1.91 9.88 7.70
N PHE A 18 -2.30 9.04 8.64
CA PHE A 18 -1.37 8.25 9.43
C PHE A 18 -0.99 7.02 8.64
N LEU A 19 0.31 6.78 8.49
CA LEU A 19 0.85 5.55 7.92
C LEU A 19 1.44 4.70 9.04
N LEU A 20 0.89 3.52 9.23
CA LEU A 20 1.41 2.47 10.09
C LEU A 20 2.03 1.40 9.19
N SER A 21 3.35 1.24 9.27
CA SER A 21 4.07 0.20 8.52
C SER A 21 4.67 -0.82 9.48
N MET A 22 4.46 -2.09 9.20
CA MET A 22 5.02 -3.24 9.90
C MET A 22 5.82 -4.07 8.91
N GLY A 23 7.08 -4.31 9.24
CA GLY A 23 7.96 -5.23 8.52
C GLY A 23 8.39 -6.36 9.44
N TYR A 24 8.33 -7.59 8.97
CA TYR A 24 8.85 -8.75 9.67
C TYR A 24 9.81 -9.52 8.77
N ASP A 25 11.09 -9.54 9.15
CA ASP A 25 12.10 -10.37 8.51
C ASP A 25 11.92 -11.83 8.95
N ILE A 26 11.63 -12.71 8.00
CA ILE A 26 11.59 -14.15 8.23
C ILE A 26 13.03 -14.66 8.07
N PRO A 27 13.70 -15.07 9.16
CA PRO A 27 15.10 -15.47 9.09
C PRO A 27 15.27 -16.76 8.29
N LYS A 28 16.18 -16.70 7.30
CA LYS A 28 16.89 -17.78 6.60
C LYS A 28 16.21 -19.17 6.61
N LEU A 29 15.53 -19.49 5.51
CA LEU A 29 15.31 -20.88 5.11
C LEU A 29 16.60 -21.36 4.41
N GLU A 30 17.52 -21.96 5.17
CA GLU A 30 18.80 -22.55 4.69
C GLU A 30 18.59 -23.82 3.83
N ILE A 31 17.61 -23.83 2.92
CA ILE A 31 17.11 -25.09 2.39
C ILE A 31 17.79 -25.51 1.10
N TYR A 32 18.36 -24.65 0.22
CA TYR A 32 18.77 -25.22 -1.09
C TYR A 32 20.05 -24.80 -1.83
N TYR A 33 20.72 -23.64 -1.66
CA TYR A 33 21.86 -23.33 -2.57
C TYR A 33 22.89 -22.25 -2.14
N ASN A 34 23.30 -22.17 -0.86
CA ASN A 34 24.32 -21.20 -0.39
C ASN A 34 24.02 -19.71 -0.71
N MET A 35 22.82 -19.42 -1.22
CA MET A 35 22.27 -18.10 -1.45
C MET A 35 21.45 -17.73 -0.21
N PRO A 36 21.74 -16.59 0.43
CA PRO A 36 20.92 -16.08 1.53
C PRO A 36 19.60 -15.57 0.95
N LEU A 37 18.64 -16.48 0.75
CA LEU A 37 17.26 -16.15 0.44
C LEU A 37 16.55 -15.81 1.75
N ASP A 38 16.57 -14.53 2.08
CA ASP A 38 15.78 -13.98 3.17
C ASP A 38 14.43 -13.51 2.61
N PHE A 39 13.37 -13.71 3.38
CA PHE A 39 12.05 -13.19 3.05
C PHE A 39 11.67 -12.09 4.05
N GLU A 40 10.98 -11.08 3.58
CA GLU A 40 10.34 -10.08 4.42
C GLU A 40 8.83 -10.10 4.20
N PHE A 41 8.06 -9.98 5.27
CA PHE A 41 6.65 -9.68 5.20
C PHE A 41 6.45 -8.20 5.49
N LEU A 42 5.65 -7.54 4.65
CA LEU A 42 5.32 -6.13 4.75
C LEU A 42 3.80 -6.00 4.92
N ALA A 43 3.38 -5.20 5.89
CA ALA A 43 2.00 -4.76 6.03
C ALA A 43 2.00 -3.26 6.29
N GLU A 44 1.24 -2.51 5.51
CA GLU A 44 1.08 -1.07 5.68
C GLU A 44 -0.41 -0.74 5.77
N LEU A 45 -0.78 0.06 6.76
CA LEU A 45 -2.10 0.59 6.93
C LEU A 45 -2.02 2.11 6.89
N CYS A 46 -2.68 2.72 5.93
CA CYS A 46 -2.82 4.16 5.83
C CYS A 46 -4.26 4.56 6.19
N LEU A 47 -4.40 5.49 7.13
CA LEU A 47 -5.69 5.99 7.62
C LEU A 47 -5.68 7.51 7.54
N ALA A 48 -6.57 8.08 6.74
CA ALA A 48 -6.89 9.51 6.79
C ALA A 48 -8.34 9.67 7.24
N PRO A 49 -8.59 10.05 8.51
CA PRO A 49 -9.92 10.44 8.95
C PRO A 49 -10.36 11.74 8.26
N SER A 50 -11.68 12.00 8.23
CA SER A 50 -12.32 13.15 7.59
C SER A 50 -11.61 14.50 7.79
N PRO A 51 -11.20 14.92 9.01
CA PRO A 51 -10.53 16.22 9.21
C PRO A 51 -9.14 16.34 8.57
N LEU A 52 -8.56 15.22 8.12
CA LEU A 52 -7.28 15.18 7.44
C LEU A 52 -7.43 14.90 5.93
N CYS A 53 -8.65 14.71 5.44
CA CYS A 53 -8.96 14.65 4.02
C CYS A 53 -9.28 16.06 3.52
N PHE A 54 -8.67 16.46 2.40
CA PHE A 54 -8.95 17.74 1.75
C PHE A 54 -9.97 17.51 0.61
N GLY A 55 -11.01 18.35 0.54
CA GLY A 55 -12.07 18.25 -0.48
C GLY A 55 -13.29 17.45 -0.01
N ASP A 56 -13.98 16.77 -0.94
CA ASP A 56 -15.25 16.03 -0.70
C ASP A 56 -15.05 14.59 -0.19
N SER A 57 -13.82 14.22 0.22
CA SER A 57 -13.51 12.88 0.71
C SER A 57 -13.66 12.84 2.23
N ASP A 58 -14.48 11.93 2.72
CA ASP A 58 -14.89 11.87 4.12
C ASP A 58 -14.10 10.83 4.93
N GLY A 59 -13.31 10.00 4.24
CA GLY A 59 -12.31 9.16 4.88
C GLY A 59 -11.60 8.24 3.89
N TYR A 60 -10.31 8.02 4.11
CA TYR A 60 -9.47 7.16 3.30
C TYR A 60 -8.82 6.09 4.17
N VAL A 61 -8.97 4.84 3.75
CA VAL A 61 -8.28 3.69 4.35
C VAL A 61 -7.62 2.90 3.25
N GLU A 62 -6.34 2.65 3.39
CA GLU A 62 -5.59 1.76 2.51
C GLU A 62 -4.86 0.71 3.33
N LEU A 63 -4.98 -0.54 2.91
CA LEU A 63 -4.20 -1.64 3.43
C LEU A 63 -3.34 -2.20 2.30
N LYS A 64 -2.03 -2.26 2.53
CA LYS A 64 -1.08 -2.97 1.68
C LYS A 64 -0.51 -4.14 2.46
N THR A 65 -0.41 -5.29 1.81
CA THR A 65 0.34 -6.43 2.32
C THR A 65 1.24 -6.94 1.23
N GLY A 66 2.41 -7.44 1.58
CA GLY A 66 3.41 -7.87 0.62
C GLY A 66 4.40 -8.85 1.20
N LEU A 67 5.05 -9.57 0.29
CA LEU A 67 6.19 -10.42 0.55
C LEU A 67 7.35 -9.91 -0.29
N GLY A 68 8.47 -9.67 0.37
CA GLY A 68 9.75 -9.36 -0.25
C GLY A 68 10.67 -10.57 -0.22
N LEU A 69 11.42 -10.78 -1.30
CA LEU A 69 12.50 -11.74 -1.41
C LEU A 69 13.80 -10.98 -1.59
N HIS A 70 14.73 -11.14 -0.65
CA HIS A 70 16.08 -10.58 -0.77
C HIS A 70 16.89 -11.45 -1.74
N VAL A 71 17.26 -10.89 -2.89
CA VAL A 71 17.91 -11.62 -3.99
C VAL A 71 19.42 -11.36 -4.03
N LEU A 72 19.86 -10.19 -3.56
CA LEU A 72 21.28 -9.83 -3.49
C LEU A 72 21.81 -10.07 -2.08
N GLY A 73 23.05 -10.57 -2.01
CA GLY A 73 23.79 -10.71 -0.75
C GLY A 73 23.77 -9.41 0.05
N GLU A 74 23.64 -9.52 1.37
CA GLU A 74 23.50 -8.39 2.31
C GLU A 74 22.20 -7.58 2.18
N LYS A 75 21.11 -8.17 1.66
CA LYS A 75 19.78 -7.52 1.55
C LYS A 75 19.77 -6.22 0.70
N LYS A 76 20.74 -6.04 -0.20
CA LYS A 76 20.87 -4.84 -1.06
C LYS A 76 19.79 -4.70 -2.12
N GLY A 77 19.12 -5.80 -2.44
CA GLY A 77 18.04 -5.80 -3.41
C GLY A 77 16.95 -6.79 -3.06
N THR A 78 15.73 -6.29 -3.05
CA THR A 78 14.53 -7.03 -2.67
C THR A 78 13.51 -6.98 -3.80
N LEU A 79 13.07 -8.15 -4.26
CA LEU A 79 11.89 -8.29 -5.10
C LEU A 79 10.65 -8.28 -4.22
N ILE A 80 9.67 -7.44 -4.50
CA ILE A 80 8.46 -7.31 -3.69
C ILE A 80 7.26 -7.67 -4.55
N VAL A 81 6.41 -8.55 -4.03
CA VAL A 81 5.08 -8.81 -4.57
C VAL A 81 4.05 -8.57 -3.48
N GLY A 82 2.94 -7.93 -3.81
CA GLY A 82 1.93 -7.63 -2.80
C GLY A 82 0.57 -7.30 -3.36
N TYR A 83 -0.34 -7.06 -2.43
CA TYR A 83 -1.70 -6.70 -2.68
C TYR A 83 -2.02 -5.41 -1.94
N ARG A 84 -2.71 -4.50 -2.60
CA ARG A 84 -3.20 -3.24 -2.06
C ARG A 84 -4.71 -3.24 -2.19
N THR A 85 -5.40 -2.93 -1.10
CA THR A 85 -6.82 -2.58 -1.10
C THR A 85 -6.99 -1.18 -0.58
N MET A 86 -7.84 -0.40 -1.23
CA MET A 86 -8.13 0.98 -0.89
C MET A 86 -9.65 1.13 -0.77
N GLU A 87 -10.09 1.67 0.35
CA GLU A 87 -11.46 2.08 0.57
C GLU A 87 -11.51 3.59 0.76
N THR A 88 -12.39 4.24 0.01
CA THR A 88 -12.68 5.66 0.20
C THR A 88 -14.18 5.84 0.43
N ARG A 89 -14.50 6.59 1.49
CA ARG A 89 -15.86 6.97 1.83
C ARG A 89 -16.05 8.44 1.44
N PHE A 90 -17.13 8.70 0.72
CA PHE A 90 -17.53 10.04 0.30
C PHE A 90 -18.93 10.29 0.84
N ASP A 91 -19.11 11.42 1.53
CA ASP A 91 -20.41 11.83 2.08
C ASP A 91 -20.93 13.00 1.24
N GLU A 92 -21.57 12.68 0.11
CA GLU A 92 -22.43 13.63 -0.57
C GLU A 92 -23.84 13.49 -0.01
N THR A 93 -24.40 14.61 0.44
CA THR A 93 -25.59 14.86 1.27
C THR A 93 -26.88 14.08 0.96
N PHE A 94 -26.94 13.23 -0.08
CA PHE A 94 -28.09 12.38 -0.39
C PHE A 94 -27.77 10.96 -0.87
N ASN A 95 -26.49 10.54 -0.99
CA ASN A 95 -26.18 9.16 -1.39
C ASN A 95 -24.78 8.71 -0.92
N ASN A 96 -24.75 7.92 0.15
CA ASN A 96 -23.54 7.28 0.65
C ASN A 96 -22.94 6.36 -0.41
N TRP A 97 -21.85 6.75 -1.06
CA TRP A 97 -21.15 5.91 -2.01
C TRP A 97 -19.79 5.48 -1.45
N LYS A 98 -19.55 4.16 -1.49
CA LYS A 98 -18.28 3.55 -1.10
C LYS A 98 -17.58 3.09 -2.37
N MET A 99 -16.34 3.55 -2.57
CA MET A 99 -15.49 3.04 -3.64
C MET A 99 -14.41 2.17 -3.01
N SER A 100 -14.36 0.91 -3.43
CA SER A 100 -13.33 -0.05 -3.06
C SER A 100 -12.57 -0.41 -4.33
N ASP A 101 -11.26 -0.22 -4.31
CA ASP A 101 -10.37 -0.63 -5.38
C ASP A 101 -9.29 -1.55 -4.82
N SER A 102 -8.84 -2.49 -5.65
CA SER A 102 -7.82 -3.45 -5.26
C SER A 102 -6.86 -3.72 -6.40
N ALA A 103 -5.57 -3.79 -6.08
CA ALA A 103 -4.51 -3.97 -7.05
C ALA A 103 -3.42 -4.91 -6.52
N VAL A 104 -2.94 -5.79 -7.39
CA VAL A 104 -1.69 -6.52 -7.16
C VAL A 104 -0.55 -5.65 -7.66
N PHE A 105 0.54 -5.56 -6.89
CA PHE A 105 1.74 -4.88 -7.29
C PHE A 105 2.94 -5.80 -7.25
N PHE A 106 3.86 -5.57 -8.17
CA PHE A 106 5.17 -6.19 -8.22
C PHE A 106 6.20 -5.09 -8.39
N GLY A 107 7.29 -5.16 -7.64
CA GLY A 107 8.29 -4.11 -7.61
C GLY A 107 9.65 -4.63 -7.17
N TYR A 108 10.62 -3.73 -7.25
CA TYR A 108 11.99 -3.98 -6.83
C TYR A 108 12.43 -2.83 -5.93
N ARG A 109 13.08 -3.13 -4.80
CA ARG A 109 13.64 -2.16 -3.86
C ARG A 109 15.16 -2.34 -3.75
N PHE A 110 15.90 -1.26 -3.98
CA PHE A 110 17.33 -1.18 -3.69
C PHE A 110 17.55 -0.49 -2.35
N THR A 111 18.46 -1.03 -1.54
CA THR A 111 18.93 -0.42 -0.30
C THR A 111 20.43 -0.14 -0.44
N PHE A 112 20.84 1.11 -0.22
CA PHE A 112 22.23 1.57 -0.31
C PHE A 112 22.85 1.75 1.06
#